data_AF-A0A4S4LE11-F1
#
_entry.id   AF-A0A4S4LE11-F1
#
_cell.length_a   1.000
_cell.length_b   1.000
_cell.length_c   1.000
_cell.angle_alpha   90.00
_cell.angle_beta   90.00
_cell.angle_gamma   90.00
#
_symmetry.space_group_name_H-M   'P 1'
#
loop_
_entity.id
_entity.type
_entity.pdbx_description
1 polymer ?
#
loop_
_entity_poly.entity_id
_entity_poly.type
_entity_poly.pdbx_seq_one_letter_code
_entity_poly.pdbx_strand_id
1 'polypeptide(L)'
;MPIPPGIYDKVCDVIRTKIAAGVYEPSNSSYRSRWFTIIKKDGFSLRLIHSLEPLNAVTIQHSGIPPYTDQITEQFAGHTCGGMLDLYIGYDE
;
A
#
# COMPACT_ATOMS: atom_id res chain seq x y z
N MET A 1 -0.05 17.21 8.62
CA MET A 1 -1.19 17.05 9.55
C MET A 1 -0.61 16.74 10.92
N PRO A 2 -1.04 17.41 12.01
CA PRO A 2 -0.54 17.09 13.33
C PRO A 2 -0.99 15.68 13.73
N ILE A 3 -0.07 14.89 14.28
CA ILE A 3 -0.38 13.55 14.79
C ILE A 3 -1.03 13.73 16.17
N PRO A 4 -2.21 13.14 16.44
CA PRO A 4 -2.80 13.19 17.77
C PRO A 4 -1.85 12.63 18.84
N PRO A 5 -1.69 13.30 19.99
CA PRO A 5 -0.69 12.92 20.99
C PRO A 5 -0.87 11.49 21.51
N GLY A 6 -2.11 11.00 21.62
CA GLY A 6 -2.38 9.63 22.10
C GLY A 6 -1.96 8.49 21.16
N ILE A 7 -1.63 8.79 19.89
CA ILE A 7 -1.15 7.79 18.93
C ILE A 7 0.30 8.01 18.50
N TYR A 8 0.93 9.08 18.97
CA TYR A 8 2.25 9.52 18.51
C TYR A 8 3.32 8.44 18.65
N ASP A 9 3.45 7.83 19.84
CA ASP A 9 4.47 6.82 20.11
C ASP A 9 4.31 5.59 19.20
N LYS A 10 3.07 5.13 19.03
CA LYS A 10 2.75 4.01 18.14
C LYS A 10 3.07 4.33 16.68
N VAL A 11 2.81 5.56 16.23
CA VAL A 11 3.15 5.98 14.87
C VAL A 11 4.67 6.01 14.68
N CYS A 12 5.41 6.51 15.66
CA CYS A 12 6.88 6.48 15.64
C CYS A 12 7.43 5.04 15.61
N ASP A 13 6.84 4.11 16.36
CA ASP A 13 7.24 2.69 16.34
C ASP A 13 6.98 2.03 14.99
N VAL A 14 5.84 2.34 14.34
CA VAL A 14 5.54 1.84 12.99
C VAL A 14 6.55 2.37 11.97
N ILE A 15 6.90 3.65 12.04
CA ILE A 15 7.91 4.26 11.14
C ILE A 15 9.29 3.62 11.36
N ARG A 16 9.71 3.45 12.62
CA ARG A 16 10.98 2.77 12.95
C ARG A 16 11.00 1.34 12.43
N THR A 17 9.92 0.59 12.62
CA THR A 17 9.79 -0.78 12.10
C THR A 17 9.90 -0.82 10.58
N LYS A 18 9.27 0.13 9.86
CA LYS A 18 9.37 0.22 8.40
C LYS A 18 10.78 0.59 7.91
N ILE A 19 11.51 1.43 8.65
CA ILE A 19 12.92 1.73 8.36
C ILE A 19 13.79 0.48 8.60
N ALA A 20 13.59 -0.21 9.73
CA ALA A 20 14.33 -1.44 10.05
C ALA A 20 14.06 -2.58 9.05
N ALA A 21 12.85 -2.65 8.49
CA ALA A 21 12.49 -3.57 7.43
C ALA A 21 13.06 -3.18 6.04
N GLY A 22 13.72 -2.03 5.91
CA GLY A 22 14.28 -1.55 4.65
C GLY A 22 13.25 -0.90 3.70
N VAL A 23 11.97 -0.83 4.10
CA VAL A 23 10.90 -0.25 3.28
C VAL A 23 11.02 1.28 3.19
N TYR A 24 11.52 1.93 4.24
CA TYR A 24 11.74 3.39 4.27
C TYR A 24 13.20 3.75 4.51
N GLU A 25 13.63 4.79 3.80
CA GLU A 25 14.93 5.41 3.95
C GLU A 25 14.80 6.92 4.22
N PRO A 26 15.73 7.54 4.98
CA PRO A 26 15.81 8.99 5.10
C PRO A 26 16.06 9.63 3.74
N SER A 27 15.23 10.61 3.37
CA SER A 27 15.35 11.34 2.10
C SER A 27 15.50 12.84 2.33
N ASN A 28 16.33 13.49 1.50
CA ASN A 28 16.44 14.95 1.42
C ASN A 28 15.72 15.52 0.18
N SER A 29 14.67 14.83 -0.28
CA SER A 29 13.93 15.25 -1.46
C SER A 29 13.24 16.61 -1.27
N SER A 30 13.21 17.40 -2.34
CA SER A 30 12.41 18.62 -2.43
C SER A 30 10.89 18.33 -2.45
N TYR A 31 10.52 17.10 -2.82
CA TYR A 31 9.14 16.64 -2.85
C TYR A 31 8.75 15.96 -1.54
N ARG A 32 7.57 16.29 -1.02
CA ARG A 32 7.00 15.67 0.18
C ARG A 32 5.52 15.38 -0.04
N SER A 33 5.15 14.11 0.03
CA SER A 33 3.75 13.70 0.04
C SER A 33 3.17 13.84 1.45
N ARG A 34 1.89 14.21 1.53
CA ARG A 34 1.17 14.21 2.82
C ARG A 34 0.88 12.76 3.19
N TRP A 35 0.90 12.45 4.47
CA TRP A 35 0.51 11.14 4.98
C TRP A 35 -0.31 11.28 6.25
N PHE A 36 -1.07 10.25 6.56
CA PHE A 36 -1.88 10.15 7.76
C PHE A 36 -2.05 8.68 8.18
N THR A 37 -2.54 8.47 9.39
CA THR A 37 -2.68 7.14 9.99
C THR A 37 -4.15 6.82 10.24
N ILE A 38 -4.59 5.64 9.84
CA ILE A 38 -5.92 5.10 10.14
C ILE A 38 -5.77 3.91 11.10
N ILE A 39 -6.65 3.82 12.09
CA ILE A 39 -6.78 2.63 12.94
C ILE A 39 -7.58 1.58 12.15
N LYS A 40 -7.03 0.37 11.98
CA LYS A 40 -7.75 -0.75 11.35
C LYS A 40 -8.97 -1.16 12.20
N LYS A 41 -9.85 -1.97 11.62
CA LYS A 41 -11.07 -2.47 12.28
C LYS A 41 -10.79 -3.23 13.60
N ASP A 42 -9.57 -3.74 13.78
CA ASP A 42 -9.11 -4.38 15.01
C ASP A 42 -8.90 -3.42 16.19
N GLY A 43 -9.01 -2.10 15.97
CA GLY A 43 -8.95 -1.07 17.00
C GLY A 43 -7.55 -0.81 17.55
N PHE A 44 -6.55 -1.58 17.14
CA PHE A 44 -5.18 -1.49 17.67
C PHE A 44 -4.13 -1.27 16.60
N SER A 45 -4.29 -1.86 15.41
CA SER A 45 -3.29 -1.77 14.36
C SER A 45 -3.42 -0.45 13.60
N LEU A 46 -2.29 0.23 13.43
CA LEU A 46 -2.21 1.45 12.62
C LEU A 46 -1.84 1.10 11.17
N ARG A 47 -2.55 1.71 10.23
CA ARG A 47 -2.18 1.73 8.81
C ARG A 47 -1.73 3.13 8.43
N LEU A 48 -0.49 3.24 8.01
CA LEU A 48 0.07 4.46 7.43
C LEU A 48 -0.39 4.58 5.98
N ILE A 49 -0.93 5.74 5.61
CA ILE A 49 -1.43 6.02 4.26
C ILE A 49 -0.75 7.28 3.76
N HIS A 50 -0.11 7.16 2.60
CA HIS A 50 0.43 8.29 1.83
C HIS A 50 -0.65 8.80 0.88
N SER A 51 -0.99 10.08 0.95
CA SER A 51 -1.87 10.72 -0.03
C SER A 51 -1.05 10.95 -1.30
N LEU A 52 -1.17 10.01 -2.23
CA LEU A 52 -0.52 10.02 -3.53
C LEU A 52 -1.39 10.65 -4.62
N GLU A 53 -2.60 11.15 -4.30
CA GLU A 53 -3.46 11.87 -5.23
C GLU A 53 -2.73 12.96 -6.05
N PRO A 54 -1.94 13.88 -5.44
CA PRO A 54 -1.21 14.88 -6.22
C PRO A 54 -0.09 14.28 -7.07
N LEU A 55 0.52 13.18 -6.62
CA LEU A 55 1.57 12.50 -7.37
C LEU A 55 0.99 11.77 -8.59
N ASN A 56 -0.12 11.08 -8.39
CA ASN A 56 -0.82 10.34 -9.44
C ASN A 56 -1.36 11.28 -10.54
N ALA A 57 -1.71 12.53 -10.20
CA ALA A 57 -2.17 13.53 -11.17
C ALA A 57 -1.08 13.98 -12.15
N VAL A 58 0.20 13.95 -11.75
CA VAL A 58 1.34 14.35 -12.60
C VAL A 58 2.09 13.16 -13.19
N THR A 59 1.86 11.96 -12.66
CA THR A 59 2.51 10.74 -13.14
C THR A 59 1.92 10.33 -14.47
N ILE A 60 2.78 10.04 -15.45
CA ILE A 60 2.33 9.53 -16.76
C ILE A 60 1.69 8.16 -16.53
N GLN A 61 0.40 8.05 -16.85
CA GLN A 61 -0.31 6.80 -16.73
C GLN A 61 0.19 5.81 -17.78
N HIS A 62 0.90 4.78 -17.35
CA HIS A 62 1.13 3.60 -18.17
C HIS A 62 -0.08 2.68 -18.04
N SER A 63 -0.79 2.44 -19.15
CA SER A 63 -1.96 1.55 -19.17
C SER A 63 -1.50 0.09 -19.10
N GLY A 64 -1.09 -0.36 -17.92
CA GLY A 64 -1.10 -1.78 -17.57
C GLY A 64 -2.55 -2.20 -17.41
N ILE A 65 -3.30 -2.27 -18.52
CA ILE A 65 -4.70 -2.68 -18.51
C ILE A 65 -4.73 -4.08 -17.90
N PRO A 66 -5.43 -4.28 -16.77
CA PRO A 66 -5.55 -5.61 -16.19
C PRO A 66 -6.06 -6.56 -17.28
N PRO A 67 -5.51 -7.77 -17.37
CA PRO A 67 -5.97 -8.74 -18.36
C PRO A 67 -7.49 -8.92 -18.22
N TYR A 68 -8.18 -8.99 -19.36
CA TYR A 68 -9.63 -9.05 -19.40
C TYR A 68 -10.12 -10.27 -18.61
N THR A 69 -10.89 -10.03 -17.54
CA THR A 69 -11.26 -11.07 -16.58
C THR A 69 -11.95 -12.25 -17.23
N ASP A 70 -12.76 -12.03 -18.27
CA ASP A 70 -13.46 -13.12 -18.96
C ASP A 70 -12.49 -14.00 -19.76
N GLN A 71 -11.44 -13.44 -20.37
CA GLN A 71 -10.43 -14.22 -21.11
C GLN A 71 -9.67 -15.16 -20.17
N ILE A 72 -9.34 -14.69 -18.96
CA ILE A 72 -8.74 -15.53 -17.94
C ILE A 72 -9.74 -16.60 -17.50
N THR A 73 -10.99 -16.22 -17.23
CA THR A 73 -12.02 -17.15 -16.75
C THR A 73 -12.34 -18.25 -17.77
N GLU A 74 -12.39 -17.91 -19.06
CA GLU A 74 -12.57 -18.87 -20.16
C GLU A 74 -11.41 -19.86 -20.27
N GLN A 75 -10.16 -19.42 -20.06
CA GLN A 75 -9.00 -20.33 -20.02
C GLN A 75 -9.08 -21.34 -18.88
N PHE A 76 -9.77 -21.00 -17.78
CA PHE A 76 -10.00 -21.91 -16.65
C PHE A 76 -11.32 -22.69 -16.76
N ALA A 77 -12.15 -22.43 -17.77
CA ALA A 77 -13.40 -23.15 -17.98
C ALA A 77 -13.12 -24.61 -18.40
N GLY A 78 -13.79 -25.57 -17.74
CA GLY A 78 -13.63 -27.00 -18.02
C GLY A 78 -12.58 -27.72 -17.15
N HIS A 79 -11.87 -27.00 -16.27
CA HIS A 79 -11.04 -27.62 -15.25
C HIS A 79 -11.87 -28.07 -14.05
N THR A 80 -11.57 -29.25 -13.51
CA THR A 80 -12.30 -29.86 -12.39
C THR A 80 -11.97 -29.25 -11.02
N CYS A 81 -10.87 -28.49 -10.94
CA CYS A 81 -10.47 -27.74 -9.75
C CYS A 81 -9.65 -26.50 -10.15
N GLY A 82 -9.74 -25.44 -9.33
CA GLY A 82 -8.99 -24.20 -9.50
C GLY A 82 -8.40 -23.75 -8.16
N GLY A 83 -7.25 -23.09 -8.20
CA GLY A 83 -6.59 -22.50 -7.03
C GLY A 83 -6.40 -21.01 -7.23
N MET A 84 -6.66 -20.22 -6.19
CA MET A 84 -6.40 -18.79 -6.16
C MET A 84 -5.32 -18.52 -5.12
N LEU A 85 -4.27 -17.80 -5.53
CA LEU A 85 -3.18 -17.37 -4.67
C LEU A 85 -3.13 -15.85 -4.69
N ASP A 86 -2.96 -15.23 -3.52
CA ASP A 86 -2.81 -13.79 -3.37
C ASP A 86 -1.38 -13.47 -2.91
N LEU A 87 -0.74 -12.55 -3.62
CA LEU A 87 0.57 -12.02 -3.24
C LEU A 87 0.36 -10.93 -2.18
N TYR A 88 0.25 -11.36 -0.93
CA TYR A 88 -0.07 -10.50 0.22
C TYR A 88 0.86 -9.27 0.36
N ILE A 89 2.10 -9.36 -0.15
CA ILE A 89 3.14 -8.33 -0.06
C ILE A 89 3.71 -7.96 -1.45
N GLY A 90 2.94 -8.12 -2.53
CA GLY A 90 3.45 -7.84 -3.89
C GLY A 90 3.92 -6.39 -4.14
N TYR A 91 3.63 -5.45 -3.22
CA TYR A 91 4.00 -4.03 -3.32
C TYR A 91 4.93 -3.52 -2.22
N ASP A 92 5.21 -4.29 -1.15
CA ASP A 92 6.20 -3.91 -0.12
C ASP A 92 7.49 -4.77 -0.22
N GLU A 93 7.71 -5.46 -1.35
CA GLU A 93 9.02 -6.06 -1.72
C GLU A 93 10.05 -5.02 -2.16
#